data_AF-A0A1H6BQE9-F1
#
_entry.id   AF-A0A1H6BQE9-F1
#
_cell.length_a   1.000
_cell.length_b   1.000
_cell.length_c   1.000
_cell.angle_alpha   90.00
_cell.angle_beta   90.00
_cell.angle_gamma   90.00
#
_symmetry.space_group_name_H-M   'P 1'
#
loop_
_entity.id
_entity.type
_entity.pdbx_description
1 polymer ?
#
loop_
_entity_poly.entity_id
_entity_poly.type
_entity_poly.pdbx_seq_one_letter_code
_entity_poly.pdbx_strand_id
1 'polypeptide(L)'
;MTDAHPEPVRALPADALPAAAAVPAPAAPDDAPLPSAAEQVIAEARQRIDALDGQIIELVRRRVEISGEVQRARMGAGGRRLHLAREMEVLRVYGDALGRPGTALAMTLLELGRGRV
;
A
#
# COMPACT_ATOMS: atom_id res chain seq x y z
N MET A 1 36.92 7.30 57.04
CA MET A 1 35.61 7.31 56.37
C MET A 1 35.11 8.74 56.38
N THR A 2 35.83 9.61 55.68
CA THR A 2 35.48 10.16 54.35
C THR A 2 34.33 11.13 54.45
N ASP A 3 34.74 12.37 54.68
CA ASP A 3 33.98 13.61 54.62
C ASP A 3 33.48 13.84 53.18
N ALA A 4 32.18 14.06 53.02
CA ALA A 4 31.52 14.22 51.73
C ALA A 4 31.29 15.71 51.47
N HIS A 5 32.27 16.36 50.83
CA HIS A 5 32.08 17.67 50.19
C HIS A 5 31.29 17.49 48.88
N PRO A 6 30.20 18.23 48.65
CA PRO A 6 29.61 18.34 47.32
C PRO A 6 30.41 19.35 46.47
N GLU A 7 31.03 18.85 45.40
CA GLU A 7 31.65 19.65 44.34
C GLU A 7 30.60 20.52 43.60
N PRO A 8 30.94 21.74 43.15
CA PRO A 8 30.01 22.60 42.43
C PRO A 8 29.72 22.09 41.01
N VAL A 9 28.44 22.00 40.66
CA VAL A 9 27.98 21.68 39.31
C VAL A 9 28.41 22.81 38.36
N ARG A 10 29.36 22.52 37.47
CA ARG A 10 29.78 23.40 36.39
C ARG A 10 28.65 23.50 35.37
N ALA A 11 28.09 24.70 35.19
CA ALA A 11 27.13 24.98 34.13
C ALA A 11 27.76 24.74 32.76
N LEU A 12 27.10 23.90 31.94
CA LEU A 12 27.43 23.73 30.53
C LEU A 12 27.05 25.02 29.77
N PRO A 13 27.87 25.48 28.81
CA PRO A 13 27.46 26.56 27.93
C PRO A 13 26.25 26.12 27.11
N ALA A 14 25.25 26.98 27.01
CA ALA A 14 24.15 26.83 26.09
C ALA A 14 24.71 26.89 24.66
N ASP A 15 24.95 25.73 24.07
CA ASP A 15 25.30 25.63 22.67
C ASP A 15 24.19 26.25 21.83
N ALA A 16 24.62 27.07 20.88
CA ALA A 16 23.80 27.90 20.04
C ALA A 16 22.71 27.09 19.33
N LEU A 17 21.50 27.64 19.33
CA LEU A 17 20.42 27.23 18.42
C LEU A 17 20.99 27.10 17.00
N PRO A 18 20.71 26.01 16.27
CA PRO A 18 21.18 25.89 14.90
C PRO A 18 20.61 27.04 14.08
N ALA A 19 21.50 27.80 13.46
CA ALA A 19 21.14 28.81 12.46
C ALA A 19 20.24 28.14 11.44
N ALA A 20 19.01 28.67 11.31
CA ALA A 20 18.06 28.23 10.30
C ALA A 20 18.77 28.21 8.95
N ALA A 21 18.96 27.01 8.40
CA ALA A 21 19.46 26.84 7.06
C ALA A 21 18.55 27.67 6.15
N ALA A 22 19.15 28.66 5.49
CA ALA A 22 18.46 29.48 4.52
C ALA A 22 17.80 28.53 3.51
N VAL A 23 16.47 28.56 3.44
CA VAL A 23 15.73 27.89 2.37
C VAL A 23 16.25 28.50 1.07
N PRO A 24 16.89 27.73 0.18
CA PRO A 24 17.32 28.27 -1.09
C PRO A 24 16.08 28.75 -1.84
N ALA A 25 16.14 29.99 -2.35
CA ALA A 25 15.10 30.56 -3.19
C ALA A 25 14.78 29.61 -4.35
N PRO A 26 13.51 29.54 -4.83
CA PRO A 26 13.18 28.67 -5.94
C PRO A 26 14.00 29.10 -7.17
N ALA A 27 14.89 28.22 -7.62
CA ALA A 27 15.56 28.38 -8.89
C ALA A 27 14.51 28.49 -9.99
N ALA A 28 14.78 29.34 -10.98
CA ALA A 28 13.94 29.47 -12.17
C ALA A 28 13.72 28.09 -12.82
N PRO A 29 12.55 27.82 -13.44
CA PRO A 29 12.18 26.49 -13.92
C PRO A 29 13.14 25.88 -14.96
N ASP A 30 14.02 26.70 -15.56
CA ASP A 30 14.99 26.26 -16.58
C ASP A 30 16.35 25.78 -16.03
N ASP A 31 16.63 25.95 -14.72
CA ASP A 31 17.90 25.55 -14.08
C ASP A 31 17.83 24.20 -13.32
N ALA A 32 16.70 23.50 -13.39
CA ALA A 32 16.57 22.19 -12.77
C ALA A 32 17.49 21.18 -13.49
N PRO A 33 18.34 20.42 -12.76
CA PRO A 33 19.17 19.39 -13.38
C PRO A 33 18.30 18.42 -14.17
N LEU A 34 18.72 18.10 -15.40
CA LEU A 34 18.06 17.09 -16.21
C LEU A 34 18.02 15.76 -15.43
N PRO A 35 16.89 15.02 -15.47
CA PRO A 35 16.79 13.75 -14.77
C PRO A 35 17.84 12.78 -15.30
N SER A 36 18.52 12.12 -14.38
CA SER A 36 19.45 11.04 -14.65
C SER A 36 18.76 9.91 -15.42
N ALA A 37 19.56 9.08 -16.12
CA ALA A 37 19.04 7.92 -16.82
C ALA A 37 18.26 6.97 -15.89
N ALA A 38 18.67 6.85 -14.62
CA ALA A 38 17.95 6.05 -13.63
C ALA A 38 16.57 6.64 -13.30
N GLU A 39 16.46 7.96 -13.16
CA GLU A 39 15.19 8.65 -12.89
C GLU A 39 14.22 8.50 -14.06
N GLN A 40 14.72 8.55 -15.30
CA GLN A 40 13.90 8.31 -16.49
C GLN A 40 13.33 6.89 -16.53
N VAL A 41 14.17 5.86 -16.30
CA VAL A 41 13.72 4.46 -16.23
C VAL A 41 12.69 4.24 -15.11
N ILE A 42 12.89 4.85 -13.95
CA ILE A 42 11.95 4.75 -12.83
C ILE A 42 10.61 5.41 -13.20
N ALA A 43 10.63 6.59 -13.83
CA ALA A 43 9.41 7.28 -14.26
C ALA A 43 8.62 6.44 -15.27
N GLU A 44 9.28 5.87 -16.27
CA GLU A 44 8.66 4.98 -17.27
C GLU A 44 8.12 3.68 -16.64
N ALA A 45 8.85 3.10 -15.67
CA ALA A 45 8.38 1.91 -14.95
C ALA A 45 7.12 2.20 -14.13
N ARG A 46 7.04 3.35 -13.46
CA ARG A 46 5.86 3.77 -12.70
C ARG A 46 4.64 3.96 -13.60
N GLN A 47 4.79 4.62 -14.74
CA GLN A 47 3.70 4.77 -15.71
C GLN A 47 3.15 3.41 -16.19
N ARG A 48 4.03 2.42 -16.39
CA ARG A 48 3.60 1.05 -16.73
C ARG A 48 2.88 0.37 -15.58
N ILE A 49 3.31 0.57 -14.33
CA ILE A 49 2.61 0.07 -13.14
C ILE A 49 1.22 0.71 -13.04
N ASP A 50 1.10 2.02 -13.21
CA ASP A 50 -0.19 2.72 -13.15
C ASP A 50 -1.17 2.18 -14.20
N ALA A 51 -0.68 1.89 -15.40
CA ALA A 51 -1.49 1.28 -16.46
C ALA A 51 -1.95 -0.16 -16.12
N LEU A 52 -1.10 -0.94 -15.45
CA LEU A 52 -1.45 -2.28 -14.96
C LEU A 52 -2.45 -2.20 -13.80
N ASP A 53 -2.27 -1.26 -12.87
CA ASP A 53 -3.18 -1.05 -11.75
C ASP A 53 -4.58 -0.66 -12.24
N GLY A 54 -4.67 0.20 -13.27
CA GLY A 54 -5.94 0.49 -13.93
C GLY A 54 -6.62 -0.78 -14.47
N GLN A 55 -5.87 -1.67 -15.12
CA GLN A 55 -6.40 -2.94 -15.62
C GLN A 55 -6.84 -3.87 -14.49
N ILE A 56 -6.06 -3.96 -13.41
CA ILE A 56 -6.40 -4.76 -12.23
C ILE A 56 -7.70 -4.26 -11.61
N ILE A 57 -7.86 -2.95 -11.44
CA ILE A 57 -9.08 -2.35 -10.88
C ILE A 57 -10.30 -2.71 -11.71
N GLU A 58 -10.22 -2.58 -13.03
CA GLU A 58 -11.33 -2.94 -13.92
C GLU A 58 -11.67 -4.43 -13.87
N LEU A 59 -10.66 -5.31 -13.84
CA LEU A 59 -10.86 -6.74 -13.68
C LEU A 59 -11.52 -7.09 -12.34
N VAL A 60 -11.12 -6.43 -11.25
CA VAL A 60 -11.70 -6.63 -9.92
C VAL A 60 -13.15 -6.17 -9.89
N ARG A 61 -13.47 -4.99 -10.44
CA ARG A 61 -14.86 -4.49 -10.54
C ARG A 61 -15.74 -5.48 -11.30
N ARG A 62 -15.28 -5.95 -12.46
CA ARG A 62 -16.02 -6.92 -13.27
C ARG A 62 -16.21 -8.25 -12.53
N ARG A 63 -15.19 -8.73 -11.81
CA ARG A 63 -15.28 -9.94 -10.98
C ARG A 63 -16.33 -9.79 -9.87
N VAL A 64 -16.42 -8.62 -9.23
CA VAL A 64 -17.41 -8.32 -8.18
C VAL A 64 -18.82 -8.32 -8.76
N GLU A 65 -19.03 -7.69 -9.91
CA GLU A 65 -20.32 -7.68 -10.60
C GLU A 65 -20.83 -9.10 -10.90
N ILE A 66 -19.98 -9.93 -11.52
CA ILE A 66 -20.29 -11.33 -11.84
C ILE A 66 -20.53 -12.14 -10.55
N SER A 67 -19.74 -11.89 -9.50
CA SER A 67 -19.94 -12.54 -8.19
C SER A 67 -21.31 -12.21 -7.60
N GLY A 68 -21.77 -10.97 -7.78
CA GLY A 68 -23.11 -10.52 -7.42
C GLY A 68 -24.21 -11.21 -8.22
N GLU A 69 -24.04 -11.38 -9.53
CA GLU A 69 -24.97 -12.14 -10.40
C GLU A 69 -25.13 -13.58 -9.90
N VAL A 70 -24.03 -14.27 -9.62
CA VAL A 70 -24.03 -15.64 -9.11
C VAL A 70 -24.76 -15.74 -7.77
N GLN A 71 -24.53 -14.79 -6.85
CA GLN A 71 -25.22 -14.77 -5.56
C GLN A 71 -26.73 -14.53 -5.72
N ARG A 72 -27.14 -13.59 -6.57
CA ARG A 72 -28.56 -13.32 -6.84
C ARG A 72 -29.25 -14.55 -7.42
N ALA A 73 -28.64 -15.20 -8.41
CA ALA A 73 -29.19 -16.42 -9.01
C ALA A 73 -29.35 -17.55 -7.97
N ARG A 74 -28.34 -17.74 -7.10
CA ARG A 74 -28.38 -18.77 -6.06
C ARG A 74 -29.45 -18.50 -5.01
N MET A 75 -29.57 -17.25 -4.55
CA MET A 75 -30.62 -16.87 -3.59
C MET A 75 -32.01 -16.99 -4.21
N GLY A 76 -32.16 -16.63 -5.49
CA GLY A 76 -33.41 -16.81 -6.24
C GLY A 76 -33.85 -18.27 -6.35
N ALA A 77 -32.89 -19.22 -6.37
CA ALA A 77 -33.16 -20.65 -6.35
C ALA A 77 -33.36 -21.23 -4.92
N GLY A 78 -33.49 -20.40 -3.88
CA GLY A 78 -33.64 -20.83 -2.49
C GLY A 78 -32.34 -21.33 -1.84
N GLY A 79 -31.19 -21.14 -2.49
CA GLY A 79 -29.88 -21.53 -1.97
C GLY A 79 -29.29 -20.53 -0.98
N ARG A 80 -28.26 -20.97 -0.25
CA ARG A 80 -27.50 -20.11 0.68
C ARG A 80 -26.64 -19.10 -0.06
N ARG A 81 -26.40 -17.93 0.53
CA ARG A 81 -25.54 -16.88 -0.05
C ARG A 81 -24.10 -17.35 -0.34
N LEU A 82 -23.54 -18.20 0.54
CA LEU A 82 -22.14 -18.66 0.46
C LEU A 82 -22.03 -20.13 0.03
N HIS A 83 -20.99 -20.45 -0.73
CA HIS A 83 -20.65 -21.82 -1.14
C HIS A 83 -19.20 -22.13 -0.80
N LEU A 84 -19.00 -22.64 0.41
CA LEU A 84 -17.69 -22.83 1.03
C LEU A 84 -16.69 -23.56 0.13
N ALA A 85 -17.10 -24.64 -0.54
CA ALA A 85 -16.21 -25.38 -1.43
C ALA A 85 -15.67 -24.53 -2.59
N ARG A 86 -16.49 -23.59 -3.10
CA ARG A 86 -16.05 -22.69 -4.18
C ARG A 86 -15.13 -21.59 -3.64
N GLU A 87 -15.37 -21.10 -2.44
CA GLU A 87 -14.49 -20.11 -1.80
C GLU A 87 -13.12 -20.72 -1.50
N MET A 88 -13.07 -21.94 -0.97
CA MET A 88 -11.84 -22.68 -0.76
C MET A 88 -11.05 -22.90 -2.06
N GLU A 89 -11.74 -23.18 -3.17
CA GLU A 89 -11.10 -23.29 -4.48
C GLU A 89 -10.47 -21.96 -4.94
N VAL A 90 -11.15 -20.83 -4.73
CA VAL A 90 -10.60 -19.51 -5.05
C VAL A 90 -9.35 -19.23 -4.21
N LEU A 91 -9.37 -19.51 -2.90
CA LEU A 91 -8.20 -19.35 -2.04
C LEU A 91 -7.02 -20.19 -2.55
N ARG A 92 -7.28 -21.44 -2.93
CA ARG A 92 -6.25 -22.33 -3.50
C ARG A 92 -5.68 -21.77 -4.80
N VAL A 93 -6.51 -21.36 -5.75
CA VAL A 93 -6.05 -20.83 -7.05
C VAL A 93 -5.10 -19.64 -6.88
N TYR A 94 -5.44 -18.70 -6.00
CA TYR A 94 -4.57 -17.54 -5.77
C TYR A 94 -3.34 -17.89 -4.92
N GLY A 95 -3.50 -18.77 -3.94
CA GLY A 95 -2.39 -19.27 -3.12
C GLY A 95 -1.34 -20.03 -3.95
N ASP A 96 -1.78 -20.87 -4.89
CA ASP A 96 -0.90 -21.60 -5.81
C ASP A 96 -0.17 -20.66 -6.78
N ALA A 97 -0.84 -19.60 -7.24
CA ALA A 97 -0.28 -18.66 -8.22
C ALA A 97 0.66 -17.62 -7.60
N LEU A 98 0.36 -17.12 -6.40
CA LEU A 98 1.05 -15.97 -5.79
C LEU A 98 1.65 -16.28 -4.41
N GLY A 99 1.58 -17.53 -3.95
CA GLY A 99 2.02 -17.93 -2.62
C GLY A 99 1.16 -17.35 -1.50
N ARG A 100 1.77 -17.14 -0.32
CA ARG A 100 1.07 -16.66 0.89
C ARG A 100 0.31 -15.33 0.69
N PRO A 101 0.85 -14.32 -0.02
CA PRO A 101 0.10 -13.09 -0.33
C PRO A 101 -1.14 -13.34 -1.20
N GLY A 102 -1.12 -14.38 -2.04
CA GLY A 102 -2.25 -14.76 -2.90
C GLY A 102 -3.51 -15.08 -2.12
N THR A 103 -3.39 -15.83 -1.03
CA THR A 103 -4.52 -16.15 -0.15
C THR A 103 -5.16 -14.89 0.42
N ALA A 104 -4.35 -13.93 0.88
CA ALA A 104 -4.86 -12.66 1.42
C ALA A 104 -5.60 -11.86 0.33
N LEU A 105 -5.05 -11.78 -0.88
CA LEU A 105 -5.73 -11.13 -2.01
C LEU A 105 -7.06 -11.81 -2.33
N ALA A 106 -7.08 -13.15 -2.39
CA ALA A 106 -8.32 -13.89 -2.64
C ALA A 106 -9.38 -13.64 -1.56
N MET A 107 -8.98 -13.56 -0.28
CA MET A 107 -9.90 -13.18 0.79
C MET A 107 -10.51 -11.82 0.49
N THR A 108 -9.71 -10.77 0.27
CA THR A 108 -10.24 -9.43 -0.06
C THR A 108 -11.19 -9.44 -1.26
N LEU A 109 -10.88 -10.18 -2.32
CA LEU A 109 -11.75 -10.29 -3.50
C LEU A 109 -13.07 -11.02 -3.21
N LEU A 110 -13.06 -12.03 -2.36
CA LEU A 110 -14.29 -12.67 -1.87
C LEU A 110 -15.09 -11.70 -1.00
N GLU A 111 -14.42 -10.86 -0.22
CA GLU A 111 -15.07 -9.88 0.65
C GLU A 111 -15.76 -8.75 -0.09
N LEU A 112 -15.14 -8.24 -1.15
CA LEU A 112 -15.74 -7.29 -2.08
C LEU A 112 -16.96 -7.91 -2.77
N GLY A 113 -16.85 -9.15 -3.26
CA GLY A 113 -17.91 -9.84 -3.99
C GLY A 113 -19.17 -10.14 -3.17
N ARG A 114 -19.08 -10.17 -1.83
CA ARG A 114 -20.23 -10.35 -0.91
C ARG A 114 -20.78 -9.01 -0.37
N GLY A 115 -20.21 -7.87 -0.76
CA GLY A 115 -20.63 -6.54 -0.32
C GLY A 115 -20.39 -6.25 1.16
N ARG A 116 -19.26 -6.68 1.72
CA ARG A 116 -18.90 -6.45 3.14
C ARG A 116 -17.76 -5.45 3.32
N VAL A 117 -17.72 -4.42 2.47
CA VAL A 117 -16.74 -3.32 2.51
C VAL A 117 -17.50 -2.02 2.60
#